data_AF-A0A6G0IN48-F1
#
_entry.id   AF-A0A6G0IN48-F1
#
_cell.length_a   1.000
_cell.length_b   1.000
_cell.length_c   1.000
_cell.angle_alpha   90.00
_cell.angle_beta   90.00
_cell.angle_gamma   90.00
#
_symmetry.space_group_name_H-M   'P 1'
#
loop_
_entity.id
_entity.type
_entity.pdbx_description
1 polymer ?
#
loop_
_entity_poly.entity_id
_entity_poly.type
_entity_poly.pdbx_seq_one_letter_code
_entity_poly.pdbx_strand_id
1 'polypeptide(L)'
;MKVVTWNINGIRTFRGGIKKALDSLDADIICVQETKVTRDLLDERTAIVDGYNSYFSYSRGRSGYSGVATYCKDSATPSAAEEGLTGLLTNHEGAVGCYGHQAAEFCSEELQLLDNEGRAVVTQHRAKCQDKEQTVTVINVYCPRADPEKPERKQFKLQFYKLLRCRAEAILKDGSHVIVLGDINTSHRQIDHCDPSDIDDFDENPGRKWLNGFLYSGGQEEETNDEESDGESEVTSTDPIRSGKFVDTFRYFHPTRTNAFTCWSTLTGARQTNYGTRIDYIFANCQLAKEQFVAADIMPEVEGSDHCPVWGQLSCSLLPSSKPPPLCTRYLPEFAGKQQKLSRFLIKVDQKSSQSEPKDALPGSQEEGGKEGEFKSIQS
;
A
#
# COMPACT_ATOMS: atom_id res chain seq x y z
N MET A 1 10.03 -8.98 -7.60
CA MET A 1 9.24 -7.87 -7.04
C MET A 1 8.69 -8.29 -5.67
N LYS A 2 8.90 -7.49 -4.62
CA LYS A 2 8.31 -7.71 -3.29
C LYS A 2 7.35 -6.59 -2.92
N VAL A 3 6.15 -6.96 -2.49
CA VAL A 3 5.12 -6.05 -1.99
C VAL A 3 4.88 -6.29 -0.51
N VAL A 4 4.68 -5.22 0.25
CA VAL A 4 4.35 -5.26 1.68
C VAL A 4 3.14 -4.39 1.94
N THR A 5 2.24 -4.85 2.81
CA THR A 5 1.16 -4.06 3.37
C THR A 5 1.23 -4.00 4.89
N TRP A 6 0.94 -2.86 5.49
CA TRP A 6 0.95 -2.69 6.94
C TRP A 6 0.02 -1.57 7.42
N ASN A 7 -0.99 -1.92 8.23
CA ASN A 7 -1.67 -0.90 9.03
C ASN A 7 -0.72 -0.42 10.13
N ILE A 8 -0.29 0.84 10.04
CA ILE A 8 0.73 1.42 10.92
C ILE A 8 0.15 2.15 12.14
N ASN A 9 -1.17 2.26 12.24
CA ASN A 9 -1.88 2.91 13.36
C ASN A 9 -1.33 4.32 13.69
N GLY A 10 -1.00 5.08 12.65
CA GLY A 10 -0.51 6.45 12.72
C GLY A 10 0.97 6.57 12.43
N ILE A 11 1.31 7.34 11.40
CA ILE A 11 2.68 7.50 10.90
C ILE A 11 3.65 8.17 11.89
N ARG A 12 3.10 8.89 12.88
CA ARG A 12 3.86 9.59 13.91
C ARG A 12 4.36 8.68 15.03
N THR A 13 3.94 7.41 15.07
CA THR A 13 4.46 6.41 16.02
C THR A 13 5.95 6.12 15.76
N PHE A 14 6.41 6.29 14.52
CA PHE A 14 7.82 6.16 14.13
C PHE A 14 8.66 7.37 14.55
N ARG A 15 9.10 7.41 15.81
CA ARG A 15 9.90 8.50 16.39
C ARG A 15 11.20 8.81 15.62
N GLY A 16 11.78 7.82 14.94
CA GLY A 16 12.98 7.97 14.10
C GLY A 16 12.72 8.40 12.65
N GLY A 17 11.46 8.72 12.31
CA GLY A 17 11.01 8.89 10.94
C GLY A 17 10.68 7.56 10.26
N ILE A 18 9.78 7.61 9.27
CA ILE A 18 9.28 6.39 8.61
C ILE A 18 10.36 5.65 7.79
N LYS A 19 11.41 6.35 7.32
CA LYS A 19 12.47 5.78 6.47
C LYS A 19 13.05 4.48 7.03
N LYS A 20 13.41 4.47 8.32
CA LYS A 20 14.01 3.28 8.96
C LYS A 20 13.06 2.08 8.91
N ALA A 21 11.76 2.31 9.12
CA ALA A 21 10.76 1.27 9.02
C ALA A 21 10.64 0.75 7.58
N LEU A 22 10.55 1.66 6.59
CA LEU A 22 10.48 1.28 5.17
C LEU A 22 11.70 0.44 4.73
N ASP A 23 12.90 0.88 5.06
CA ASP A 23 14.14 0.18 4.72
C ASP A 23 14.20 -1.22 5.36
N SER A 24 13.72 -1.35 6.59
CA SER A 24 13.72 -2.63 7.31
C SER A 24 12.75 -3.68 6.74
N LEU A 25 11.71 -3.25 6.01
CA LEU A 25 10.76 -4.16 5.37
C LEU A 25 11.33 -4.80 4.09
N ASP A 26 12.39 -4.22 3.54
CA ASP A 26 13.08 -4.65 2.32
C ASP A 26 12.10 -5.06 1.22
N ALA A 27 11.32 -4.11 0.72
CA ALA A 27 10.33 -4.33 -0.32
C ALA A 27 10.39 -3.25 -1.40
N ASP A 28 9.91 -3.57 -2.59
CA ASP A 28 9.89 -2.65 -3.73
C ASP A 28 8.72 -1.67 -3.61
N ILE A 29 7.57 -2.18 -3.15
CA ILE A 29 6.34 -1.41 -2.93
C ILE A 29 5.85 -1.70 -1.51
N ILE A 30 5.69 -0.64 -0.71
CA ILE A 30 5.23 -0.70 0.67
C ILE A 30 3.96 0.14 0.79
N CYS A 31 2.86 -0.50 1.13
CA CYS A 31 1.57 0.12 1.30
C CYS A 31 1.25 0.20 2.78
N VAL A 32 1.02 1.40 3.28
CA VAL A 32 0.65 1.65 4.67
C VAL A 32 -0.78 2.16 4.78
N GLN A 33 -1.47 1.70 5.82
CA GLN A 33 -2.83 2.10 6.16
C GLN A 33 -2.87 2.81 7.51
N GLU A 34 -3.94 3.58 7.72
CA GLU A 34 -4.15 4.34 8.94
C GLU A 34 -2.99 5.30 9.23
N THR A 35 -2.56 6.05 8.22
CA THR A 35 -1.45 7.01 8.37
C THR A 35 -1.75 8.11 9.39
N LYS A 36 -3.04 8.39 9.65
CA LYS A 36 -3.55 9.43 10.56
C LYS A 36 -2.96 10.81 10.27
N VAL A 37 -2.59 11.07 9.03
CA VAL A 37 -2.04 12.35 8.59
C VAL A 37 -2.98 12.97 7.57
N THR A 38 -3.24 14.25 7.71
CA THR A 38 -3.92 15.08 6.72
C THR A 38 -2.88 15.90 5.97
N ARG A 39 -3.23 16.38 4.77
CA ARG A 39 -2.28 17.07 3.88
C ARG A 39 -1.60 18.28 4.54
N ASP A 40 -2.33 19.05 5.33
CA ASP A 40 -1.84 20.20 6.09
C ASP A 40 -0.85 19.84 7.20
N LEU A 41 -0.90 18.59 7.68
CA LEU A 41 -0.08 18.07 8.77
C LEU A 41 1.05 17.14 8.29
N LEU A 42 1.15 16.90 6.99
CA LEU A 42 2.19 16.07 6.40
C LEU A 42 3.51 16.84 6.37
N ASP A 43 4.54 16.26 7.00
CA ASP A 43 5.88 16.84 6.95
C ASP A 43 6.69 16.29 5.77
N GLU A 44 7.67 17.08 5.33
CA GLU A 44 8.50 16.77 4.16
C GLU A 44 9.30 15.47 4.32
N ARG A 45 9.73 15.09 5.53
CA ARG A 45 10.53 13.87 5.74
C ARG A 45 9.68 12.61 5.64
N THR A 46 8.39 12.73 5.92
CA THR A 46 7.41 11.66 5.75
C THR A 46 6.91 11.58 4.31
N ALA A 47 6.78 12.73 3.65
CA ALA A 47 6.32 12.86 2.27
C ALA A 47 7.39 12.51 1.22
N ILE A 48 8.63 12.93 1.45
CA ILE A 48 9.75 12.79 0.50
C ILE A 48 10.84 12.00 1.22
N VAL A 49 10.71 10.68 1.15
CA VAL A 49 11.66 9.75 1.75
C VAL A 49 12.73 9.41 0.73
N ASP A 50 14.00 9.60 1.08
CA ASP A 50 15.13 9.28 0.19
C ASP A 50 15.11 7.80 -0.26
N GLY A 51 15.23 7.58 -1.57
CA GLY A 51 15.09 6.28 -2.23
C GLY A 51 13.65 5.84 -2.54
N TYR A 52 12.63 6.63 -2.18
CA TYR A 52 11.22 6.31 -2.41
C TYR A 52 10.44 7.46 -3.05
N ASN A 53 9.47 7.09 -3.89
CA ASN A 53 8.38 7.95 -4.35
C ASN A 53 7.11 7.54 -3.61
N SER A 54 6.32 8.51 -3.12
CA SER A 54 5.14 8.19 -2.32
C SER A 54 3.86 8.84 -2.84
N TYR A 55 2.75 8.15 -2.62
CA TYR A 55 1.42 8.49 -3.12
C TYR A 55 0.44 8.35 -1.96
N PHE A 56 -0.27 9.43 -1.63
CA PHE A 56 -1.10 9.50 -0.43
C PHE A 56 -2.57 9.71 -0.79
N SER A 57 -3.44 9.16 0.04
CA SER A 57 -4.83 9.57 0.14
C SER A 57 -5.11 10.06 1.56
N TYR A 58 -5.79 11.20 1.68
CA TYR A 58 -6.03 11.88 2.95
C TYR A 58 -7.51 11.92 3.31
N SER A 59 -7.83 11.80 4.60
CA SER A 59 -9.18 12.11 5.06
C SER A 59 -9.46 13.60 4.92
N ARG A 60 -10.61 13.94 4.32
CA ARG A 60 -11.05 15.33 4.09
C ARG A 60 -11.99 15.86 5.17
N GLY A 61 -12.61 14.95 5.94
CA GLY A 61 -13.60 15.32 6.96
C GLY A 61 -13.09 15.30 8.40
N ARG A 62 -11.93 14.69 8.66
CA ARG A 62 -11.44 14.49 10.03
C ARG A 62 -9.91 14.45 10.09
N SER A 63 -9.33 15.38 10.85
CA SER A 63 -7.89 15.37 11.14
C SER A 63 -7.51 14.19 12.03
N GLY A 64 -6.32 13.62 11.82
CA GLY A 64 -5.82 12.49 12.60
C GLY A 64 -6.55 11.16 12.36
N TYR A 65 -7.31 11.04 11.27
CA TYR A 65 -8.17 9.90 10.97
C TYR A 65 -7.83 9.24 9.64
N SER A 66 -7.89 7.89 9.60
CA SER A 66 -7.73 7.10 8.37
C SER A 66 -6.42 7.45 7.64
N GLY A 67 -6.45 7.53 6.31
CA GLY A 67 -5.32 7.85 5.46
C GLY A 67 -4.56 6.60 5.04
N VAL A 68 -4.17 6.55 3.77
CA VAL A 68 -3.33 5.49 3.20
C VAL A 68 -2.18 6.11 2.42
N ALA A 69 -1.06 5.41 2.36
CA ALA A 69 0.07 5.81 1.53
C ALA A 69 0.75 4.60 0.89
N THR A 70 1.17 4.74 -0.35
CA THR A 70 2.00 3.76 -1.04
C THR A 70 3.38 4.37 -1.29
N TYR A 71 4.42 3.73 -0.78
CA TYR A 71 5.82 4.05 -1.00
C TYR A 71 6.40 3.06 -2.00
N CYS A 72 6.98 3.57 -3.08
CA CYS A 72 7.65 2.77 -4.10
C CYS A 72 9.13 3.14 -4.12
N LYS A 73 10.04 2.16 -4.10
CA LYS A 73 11.45 2.42 -4.39
C LYS A 73 11.57 3.09 -5.77
N ASP A 74 12.66 3.81 -6.04
CA ASP A 74 12.89 4.40 -7.37
C ASP A 74 12.84 3.36 -8.50
N SER A 75 13.32 2.13 -8.24
CA SER A 75 13.21 0.96 -9.13
C SER A 75 11.78 0.46 -9.37
N ALA A 76 10.83 0.94 -8.59
CA ALA A 76 9.42 0.58 -8.60
C ALA A 76 8.52 1.79 -8.93
N THR A 77 9.07 2.84 -9.56
CA THR A 77 8.30 4.05 -9.87
C THR A 77 7.11 3.71 -10.78
N PRO A 78 5.85 3.95 -10.36
CA PRO A 78 4.67 3.62 -11.14
C PRO A 78 4.54 4.48 -12.41
N SER A 79 3.84 3.97 -13.41
CA SER A 79 3.45 4.71 -14.62
C SER A 79 2.23 5.62 -14.39
N ALA A 80 1.32 5.24 -13.48
CA ALA A 80 0.15 6.03 -13.11
C ALA A 80 -0.17 5.86 -11.62
N ALA A 81 -0.80 6.86 -11.01
CA ALA A 81 -1.25 6.78 -9.62
C ALA A 81 -2.50 7.63 -9.43
N GLU A 82 -3.39 7.19 -8.55
CA GLU A 82 -4.71 7.79 -8.38
C GLU A 82 -5.19 7.72 -6.93
N GLU A 83 -5.87 8.78 -6.47
CA GLU A 83 -6.49 8.82 -5.15
C GLU A 83 -7.94 8.33 -5.23
N GLY A 84 -8.34 7.47 -4.29
CA GLY A 84 -9.70 6.95 -4.20
C GLY A 84 -9.98 5.79 -5.18
N LEU A 85 -11.24 5.37 -5.21
CA LEU A 85 -11.75 4.30 -6.06
C LEU A 85 -12.68 4.81 -7.16
N THR A 86 -13.15 6.05 -7.09
CA THR A 86 -14.22 6.57 -7.97
C THR A 86 -13.72 7.44 -9.11
N GLY A 87 -12.51 8.01 -8.98
CA GLY A 87 -11.98 9.02 -9.90
C GLY A 87 -12.41 10.46 -9.58
N LEU A 88 -13.37 10.67 -8.66
CA LEU A 88 -13.87 12.01 -8.32
C LEU A 88 -12.83 12.91 -7.65
N LEU A 89 -11.82 12.32 -7.01
CA LEU A 89 -10.73 13.06 -6.36
C LEU A 89 -9.59 13.43 -7.32
N THR A 90 -9.63 12.93 -8.56
CA THR A 90 -8.51 13.05 -9.49
C THR A 90 -8.73 14.17 -10.50
N ASN A 91 -7.73 15.04 -10.64
CA ASN A 91 -7.77 16.21 -11.52
C ASN A 91 -6.51 16.33 -12.41
N HIS A 92 -5.80 15.22 -12.65
CA HIS A 92 -4.56 15.20 -13.43
C HIS A 92 -4.56 14.08 -14.49
N GLU A 93 -3.78 14.25 -15.55
CA GLU A 93 -3.69 13.34 -16.72
C GLU A 93 -2.91 12.03 -16.45
N GLY A 94 -2.63 11.70 -15.19
CA GLY A 94 -1.83 10.53 -14.78
C GLY A 94 -2.60 9.54 -13.92
N ALA A 95 -3.93 9.58 -14.02
CA ALA A 95 -4.88 8.71 -13.34
C ALA A 95 -4.82 7.29 -13.90
N VAL A 96 -5.25 6.30 -13.10
CA VAL A 96 -5.33 4.90 -13.53
C VAL A 96 -6.60 4.64 -14.34
N GLY A 97 -7.71 5.28 -14.00
CA GLY A 97 -8.99 5.11 -14.70
C GLY A 97 -9.64 3.73 -14.47
N CYS A 98 -10.41 3.24 -15.44
CA CYS A 98 -11.13 1.96 -15.35
C CYS A 98 -12.12 1.90 -14.17
N TYR A 99 -13.03 2.87 -14.06
CA TYR A 99 -13.95 3.01 -12.91
C TYR A 99 -15.05 1.94 -12.83
N GLY A 100 -15.36 1.28 -13.96
CA GLY A 100 -16.41 0.27 -14.07
C GLY A 100 -17.82 0.85 -14.19
N HIS A 101 -18.68 0.17 -14.94
CA HIS A 101 -20.07 0.62 -15.17
C HIS A 101 -20.98 0.44 -13.96
N GLN A 102 -20.64 -0.48 -13.05
CA GLN A 102 -21.43 -0.79 -11.85
C GLN A 102 -21.30 0.28 -10.75
N ALA A 103 -20.41 1.26 -10.92
CA ALA A 103 -20.45 2.50 -10.14
C ALA A 103 -21.75 3.30 -10.40
N ALA A 104 -22.48 3.03 -11.49
CA ALA A 104 -23.76 3.67 -11.80
C ALA A 104 -24.90 3.31 -10.82
N GLU A 105 -24.72 2.29 -9.97
CA GLU A 105 -25.66 1.96 -8.89
C GLU A 105 -25.55 2.92 -7.69
N PHE A 106 -24.53 3.77 -7.68
CA PHE A 106 -24.29 4.79 -6.65
C PHE A 106 -24.66 6.15 -7.20
N CYS A 107 -25.22 7.02 -6.37
CA CYS A 107 -25.32 8.43 -6.71
C CYS A 107 -23.95 9.13 -6.55
N SER A 108 -23.79 10.31 -7.16
CA SER A 108 -22.52 11.04 -7.11
C SER A 108 -22.11 11.40 -5.67
N GLU A 109 -23.08 11.69 -4.80
CA GLU A 109 -22.86 12.03 -3.41
C GLU A 109 -22.34 10.83 -2.62
N GLU A 110 -22.86 9.62 -2.87
CA GLU A 110 -22.38 8.39 -2.24
C GLU A 110 -20.94 8.06 -2.62
N LEU A 111 -20.62 8.18 -3.91
CA LEU A 111 -19.26 7.99 -4.42
C LEU A 111 -18.28 8.97 -3.76
N GLN A 112 -18.66 10.25 -3.66
CA GLN A 112 -17.86 11.27 -3.00
C GLN A 112 -17.63 10.95 -1.52
N LEU A 113 -18.67 10.50 -0.80
CA LEU A 113 -18.57 10.12 0.61
C LEU A 113 -17.63 8.93 0.83
N LEU A 114 -17.69 7.92 -0.05
CA LEU A 114 -16.84 6.72 0.05
C LEU A 114 -15.34 7.04 -0.12
N ASP A 115 -14.99 7.97 -1.01
CA ASP A 115 -13.61 8.37 -1.26
C ASP A 115 -13.07 9.43 -0.27
N ASN A 116 -13.95 10.25 0.32
CA ASN A 116 -13.55 11.37 1.21
C ASN A 116 -12.83 10.95 2.51
N GLU A 117 -12.91 9.68 2.90
CA GLU A 117 -12.26 9.18 4.12
C GLU A 117 -10.78 8.83 3.93
N GLY A 118 -10.20 8.99 2.74
CA GLY A 118 -8.77 8.77 2.52
C GLY A 118 -8.37 7.30 2.61
N ARG A 119 -9.21 6.41 2.05
CA ARG A 119 -9.15 4.96 2.28
C ARG A 119 -8.54 4.15 1.16
N ALA A 120 -8.25 4.76 0.02
CA ALA A 120 -7.70 4.06 -1.13
C ALA A 120 -6.70 4.92 -1.88
N VAL A 121 -5.59 4.31 -2.27
CA VAL A 121 -4.66 4.87 -3.26
C VAL A 121 -4.27 3.76 -4.22
N VAL A 122 -4.31 4.07 -5.51
CA VAL A 122 -4.03 3.12 -6.60
C VAL A 122 -2.72 3.51 -7.25
N THR A 123 -1.85 2.53 -7.51
CA THR A 123 -0.62 2.73 -8.28
C THR A 123 -0.52 1.67 -9.36
N GLN A 124 -0.18 2.07 -10.58
CA GLN A 124 -0.06 1.17 -11.72
C GLN A 124 1.41 1.06 -12.13
N HIS A 125 1.88 -0.17 -12.28
CA HIS A 125 3.28 -0.51 -12.50
C HIS A 125 3.41 -1.31 -13.78
N ARG A 126 4.55 -1.18 -14.45
CA ARG A 126 4.94 -2.08 -15.54
C ARG A 126 5.91 -3.10 -14.97
N ALA A 127 5.70 -4.36 -15.32
CA ALA A 127 6.53 -5.46 -14.87
C ALA A 127 6.78 -6.43 -16.02
N LYS A 128 7.97 -7.02 -16.06
CA LYS A 128 8.30 -8.12 -16.95
C LYS A 128 8.08 -9.43 -16.19
N CYS A 129 7.09 -10.20 -16.62
CA CYS A 129 6.70 -11.50 -16.06
C CYS A 129 6.84 -12.56 -17.17
N GLN A 130 7.68 -13.58 -16.95
CA GLN A 130 7.97 -14.65 -17.94
C GLN A 130 8.19 -14.13 -19.37
N ASP A 131 9.05 -13.12 -19.50
CA ASP A 131 9.40 -12.39 -20.73
C ASP A 131 8.35 -11.49 -21.39
N LYS A 132 7.15 -11.37 -20.82
CA LYS A 132 6.13 -10.43 -21.28
C LYS A 132 6.09 -9.18 -20.40
N GLU A 133 6.04 -8.02 -21.02
CA GLU A 133 5.68 -6.78 -20.32
C GLU A 133 4.18 -6.81 -20.02
N GLN A 134 3.85 -6.60 -18.76
CA GLN A 134 2.49 -6.61 -18.23
C GLN A 134 2.29 -5.42 -17.31
N THR A 135 1.04 -5.01 -17.20
CA THR A 135 0.62 -3.99 -16.24
C THR A 135 0.18 -4.67 -14.96
N VAL A 136 0.67 -4.18 -13.82
CA VAL A 136 0.26 -4.61 -12.48
C VAL A 136 -0.25 -3.39 -11.72
N THR A 137 -1.54 -3.38 -11.43
CA THR A 137 -2.17 -2.34 -10.61
C THR A 137 -2.25 -2.80 -9.15
N VAL A 138 -1.71 -1.98 -8.25
CA VAL A 138 -1.79 -2.18 -6.79
C VAL A 138 -2.81 -1.21 -6.22
N ILE A 139 -3.84 -1.75 -5.57
CA ILE A 139 -4.89 -1.02 -4.85
C ILE A 139 -4.61 -1.17 -3.35
N ASN A 140 -4.07 -0.12 -2.73
CA ASN A 140 -3.86 -0.05 -1.30
C ASN A 140 -5.13 0.47 -0.63
N VAL A 141 -5.72 -0.33 0.26
CA VAL A 141 -7.00 -0.01 0.93
C VAL A 141 -6.93 -0.06 2.44
N TYR A 142 -7.66 0.85 3.09
CA TYR A 142 -8.03 0.77 4.50
C TYR A 142 -9.56 0.70 4.60
N CYS A 143 -10.08 -0.53 4.62
CA CYS A 143 -11.53 -0.74 4.60
C CYS A 143 -12.18 -0.24 5.88
N PRO A 144 -13.41 0.31 5.81
CA PRO A 144 -14.11 0.79 7.00
C PRO A 144 -14.38 -0.33 8.00
N ARG A 145 -14.27 -0.01 9.29
CA ARG A 145 -14.75 -0.86 10.38
C ARG A 145 -16.25 -0.62 10.61
N ALA A 146 -16.99 -1.70 10.88
CA ALA A 146 -18.36 -1.60 11.37
C ALA A 146 -18.34 -1.28 12.87
N ASP A 147 -19.24 -0.39 13.30
CA ASP A 147 -19.34 0.08 14.68
C ASP A 147 -20.74 -0.28 15.21
N PRO A 148 -20.86 -1.12 16.25
CA PRO A 148 -22.15 -1.50 16.81
C PRO A 148 -22.99 -0.31 17.30
N GLU A 149 -22.34 0.78 17.74
CA GLU A 149 -23.01 1.99 18.19
C GLU A 149 -23.45 2.89 17.03
N LYS A 150 -22.97 2.60 15.80
CA LYS A 150 -23.20 3.40 14.58
C LYS A 150 -23.55 2.50 13.39
N PRO A 151 -24.81 2.05 13.28
CA PRO A 151 -25.27 1.14 12.22
C PRO A 151 -24.93 1.63 10.79
N GLU A 152 -24.89 2.94 10.57
CA GLU A 152 -24.51 3.55 9.30
C GLU A 152 -23.07 3.18 8.87
N ARG A 153 -22.17 2.88 9.82
CA ARG A 153 -20.81 2.42 9.51
C ARG A 153 -20.79 1.02 8.92
N LYS A 154 -21.71 0.15 9.33
CA LYS A 154 -21.90 -1.17 8.71
C LYS A 154 -22.33 -0.99 7.24
N GLN A 155 -23.30 -0.12 6.99
CA GLN A 155 -23.73 0.17 5.61
C GLN A 155 -22.60 0.76 4.77
N PHE A 156 -21.89 1.76 5.31
CA PHE A 156 -20.75 2.39 4.64
C PHE A 156 -19.65 1.36 4.28
N LYS A 157 -19.34 0.43 5.20
CA LYS A 157 -18.40 -0.66 4.95
C LYS A 157 -18.81 -1.53 3.76
N LEU A 158 -20.08 -1.94 3.68
CA LEU A 158 -20.57 -2.80 2.60
C LEU A 158 -20.61 -2.09 1.25
N GLN A 159 -20.96 -0.80 1.24
CA GLN A 159 -20.89 0.02 0.03
C GLN A 159 -19.44 0.20 -0.44
N PHE A 160 -18.50 0.41 0.48
CA PHE A 160 -17.07 0.47 0.15
C PHE A 160 -16.57 -0.84 -0.46
N TYR A 161 -16.95 -1.99 0.12
CA TYR A 161 -16.62 -3.31 -0.44
C TYR A 161 -17.16 -3.54 -1.86
N LYS A 162 -18.39 -3.12 -2.11
CA LYS A 162 -18.99 -3.19 -3.45
C LYS A 162 -18.20 -2.32 -4.43
N LEU A 163 -17.90 -1.08 -4.07
CA LEU A 163 -17.11 -0.16 -4.89
C LEU A 163 -15.69 -0.69 -5.16
N LEU A 164 -15.02 -1.21 -4.14
CA LEU A 164 -13.69 -1.84 -4.26
C LEU A 164 -13.71 -2.99 -5.27
N ARG A 165 -14.70 -3.89 -5.15
CA ARG A 165 -14.88 -4.99 -6.11
C ARG A 165 -15.08 -4.46 -7.53
N CYS A 166 -15.99 -3.49 -7.72
CA CYS A 166 -16.25 -2.90 -9.03
C CYS A 166 -14.97 -2.32 -9.67
N ARG A 167 -14.20 -1.54 -8.91
CA ARG A 167 -12.97 -0.92 -9.41
C ARG A 167 -11.89 -1.97 -9.74
N ALA A 168 -11.66 -2.92 -8.83
CA ALA A 168 -10.68 -3.98 -9.03
C ALA A 168 -11.01 -4.86 -10.25
N GLU A 169 -12.27 -5.24 -10.41
CA GLU A 169 -12.71 -6.05 -11.55
C GLU A 169 -12.70 -5.28 -12.88
N ALA A 170 -12.98 -3.98 -12.87
CA ALA A 170 -12.91 -3.14 -14.06
C ALA A 170 -11.47 -2.96 -14.56
N ILE A 171 -10.52 -2.73 -13.65
CA ILE A 171 -9.09 -2.68 -13.97
C ILE A 171 -8.61 -4.03 -14.51
N LEU A 172 -9.06 -5.15 -13.91
CA LEU A 172 -8.72 -6.49 -14.38
C LEU A 172 -9.28 -6.76 -15.77
N LYS A 173 -10.52 -6.33 -16.05
CA LYS A 173 -11.17 -6.47 -17.36
C LYS A 173 -10.44 -5.70 -18.46
N ASP A 174 -9.81 -4.58 -18.12
CA ASP A 174 -9.00 -3.78 -19.04
C ASP A 174 -7.63 -4.42 -19.38
N GLY A 175 -7.29 -5.55 -18.75
CA GLY A 175 -6.10 -6.34 -19.06
C GLY A 175 -4.92 -6.13 -18.10
N SER A 176 -5.10 -5.31 -17.05
CA SER A 176 -4.09 -5.20 -15.99
C SER A 176 -4.22 -6.37 -15.00
N HIS A 177 -3.09 -6.89 -14.52
CA HIS A 177 -3.10 -7.71 -13.31
C HIS A 177 -3.37 -6.84 -12.09
N VAL A 178 -4.10 -7.37 -11.11
CA VAL A 178 -4.57 -6.57 -9.98
C VAL A 178 -4.15 -7.22 -8.67
N ILE A 179 -3.50 -6.43 -7.82
CA ILE A 179 -3.25 -6.73 -6.42
C ILE A 179 -4.12 -5.78 -5.59
N VAL A 180 -4.98 -6.33 -4.73
CA VAL A 180 -5.70 -5.58 -3.70
C VAL A 180 -5.11 -5.94 -2.36
N LEU A 181 -4.61 -4.96 -1.62
CA LEU A 181 -3.91 -5.22 -0.36
C LEU A 181 -4.23 -4.16 0.68
N GLY A 182 -4.13 -4.54 1.95
CA GLY A 182 -4.40 -3.65 3.07
C GLY A 182 -5.17 -4.31 4.20
N ASP A 183 -5.62 -3.49 5.13
CA ASP A 183 -6.53 -3.88 6.20
C ASP A 183 -7.97 -3.91 5.65
N ILE A 184 -8.47 -5.11 5.46
CA ILE A 184 -9.82 -5.39 4.98
C ILE A 184 -10.84 -5.29 6.12
N ASN A 185 -10.41 -5.32 7.39
CA ASN A 185 -11.30 -5.27 8.56
C ASN A 185 -12.33 -6.42 8.63
N THR A 186 -12.05 -7.55 7.99
CA THR A 186 -12.87 -8.78 8.06
C THR A 186 -11.96 -10.01 8.01
N SER A 187 -12.09 -10.93 8.96
CA SER A 187 -11.47 -12.27 8.89
C SER A 187 -12.26 -13.19 7.96
N HIS A 188 -11.59 -13.93 7.08
CA HIS A 188 -12.26 -14.77 6.08
C HIS A 188 -12.82 -16.06 6.69
N ARG A 189 -11.96 -16.92 7.24
CA ARG A 189 -12.31 -18.26 7.74
C ARG A 189 -12.16 -18.34 9.26
N GLN A 190 -12.72 -19.38 9.88
CA GLN A 190 -12.60 -19.60 11.33
C GLN A 190 -11.14 -19.64 11.79
N ILE A 191 -10.26 -20.28 11.01
CA ILE A 191 -8.80 -20.34 11.25
C ILE A 191 -8.10 -18.97 11.26
N ASP A 192 -8.76 -17.91 10.77
CA ASP A 192 -8.25 -16.54 10.74
C ASP A 192 -8.62 -15.74 12.00
N HIS A 193 -9.25 -16.36 13.01
CA HIS A 193 -9.63 -15.71 14.26
C HIS A 193 -9.31 -16.62 15.46
N CYS A 194 -8.78 -16.07 16.55
CA CYS A 194 -8.41 -16.85 17.74
C CYS A 194 -9.62 -17.47 18.45
N ASP A 195 -10.74 -16.74 18.52
CA ASP A 195 -12.01 -17.24 19.08
C ASP A 195 -13.18 -16.76 18.20
N PRO A 196 -13.49 -17.48 17.10
CA PRO A 196 -14.52 -17.05 16.17
C PRO A 196 -15.88 -17.04 16.88
N SER A 197 -16.41 -15.85 17.19
CA SER A 197 -17.73 -15.69 17.79
C SER A 197 -18.80 -16.37 16.95
N ASP A 198 -19.75 -17.03 17.60
CA ASP A 198 -20.93 -17.67 17.02
C ASP A 198 -20.59 -18.57 15.82
N ILE A 199 -20.03 -19.76 16.13
CA ILE A 199 -19.65 -20.78 15.14
C ILE A 199 -20.82 -21.10 14.20
N ASP A 200 -22.04 -21.15 14.73
CA ASP A 200 -23.26 -21.46 13.99
C ASP A 200 -23.63 -20.37 12.96
N ASP A 201 -23.31 -19.10 13.26
CA ASP A 201 -23.60 -17.93 12.41
C ASP A 201 -22.32 -17.35 11.77
N PHE A 202 -21.24 -18.13 11.74
CA PHE A 202 -19.96 -17.67 11.20
C PHE A 202 -20.14 -17.18 9.76
N ASP A 203 -20.74 -17.95 8.88
CA ASP A 203 -20.86 -17.55 7.47
C ASP A 203 -21.89 -16.44 7.21
N GLU A 204 -22.69 -16.05 8.21
CA GLU A 204 -23.76 -15.06 8.05
C GLU A 204 -23.27 -13.60 8.05
N ASN A 205 -22.03 -13.34 8.45
CA ASN A 205 -21.51 -11.97 8.44
C ASN A 205 -21.41 -11.42 7.00
N PRO A 206 -22.03 -10.26 6.71
CA PRO A 206 -22.05 -9.72 5.36
C PRO A 206 -20.67 -9.44 4.74
N GLY A 207 -19.65 -9.14 5.56
CA GLY A 207 -18.28 -8.97 5.07
C GLY A 207 -17.64 -10.29 4.66
N ARG A 208 -17.92 -11.39 5.37
CA ARG A 208 -17.47 -12.74 4.98
C ARG A 208 -18.18 -13.21 3.71
N LYS A 209 -19.49 -12.96 3.60
CA LYS A 209 -20.24 -13.20 2.35
C LYS A 209 -19.64 -12.44 1.16
N TRP A 210 -19.24 -11.18 1.36
CA TRP A 210 -18.52 -10.43 0.34
C TRP A 210 -17.18 -11.07 -0.02
N LEU A 211 -16.35 -11.46 0.97
CA LEU A 211 -15.09 -12.17 0.72
C LEU A 211 -15.29 -13.47 -0.06
N ASN A 212 -16.29 -14.28 0.31
CA ASN A 212 -16.63 -15.52 -0.40
C ASN A 212 -16.96 -15.28 -1.88
N GLY A 213 -17.65 -14.18 -2.20
CA GLY A 213 -17.95 -13.80 -3.58
C GLY A 213 -16.81 -13.08 -4.32
N PHE A 214 -15.85 -12.51 -3.60
CA PHE A 214 -14.68 -11.82 -4.15
C PHE A 214 -13.54 -12.80 -4.45
N LEU A 215 -13.37 -13.80 -3.58
CA LEU A 215 -12.29 -14.78 -3.64
C LEU A 215 -12.67 -16.02 -4.46
N TYR A 216 -11.71 -16.49 -5.23
CA TYR A 216 -11.79 -17.73 -5.99
C TYR A 216 -11.78 -18.90 -5.02
N SER A 217 -12.90 -19.60 -4.95
CA SER A 217 -12.96 -20.92 -4.34
C SER A 217 -12.60 -21.89 -5.45
N GLY A 218 -11.45 -22.55 -5.33
CA GLY A 218 -11.02 -23.57 -6.28
C GLY A 218 -12.09 -24.63 -6.33
N GLY A 219 -12.90 -24.61 -7.40
CA GLY A 219 -13.69 -25.78 -7.75
C GLY A 219 -12.68 -26.90 -7.92
N GLN A 220 -12.89 -28.01 -7.20
CA GLN A 220 -12.43 -29.27 -7.74
C GLN A 220 -13.01 -29.33 -9.16
N GLU A 221 -12.15 -29.50 -10.16
CA GLU A 221 -12.60 -30.15 -11.39
C GLU A 221 -13.06 -31.54 -10.92
N GLU A 222 -14.30 -31.65 -10.45
CA GLU A 222 -14.96 -32.93 -10.39
C GLU A 222 -15.08 -33.36 -11.84
N GLU A 223 -14.22 -34.29 -12.23
CA GLU A 223 -14.49 -35.19 -13.34
C GLU A 223 -15.87 -35.80 -13.07
N THR A 224 -16.91 -35.21 -13.67
CA THR A 224 -18.23 -35.83 -13.72
C THR A 224 -18.07 -37.10 -14.52
N ASN A 225 -17.87 -38.21 -13.82
CA ASN A 225 -18.18 -39.52 -14.36
C ASN A 225 -19.69 -39.51 -14.64
N ASP A 226 -20.04 -39.52 -15.92
CA ASP A 226 -21.38 -39.75 -16.41
C ASP A 226 -21.83 -41.15 -15.95
N GLU A 227 -22.50 -41.23 -14.80
CA GLU A 227 -23.39 -42.35 -14.48
C GLU A 227 -24.83 -41.84 -14.53
N GLU A 228 -25.52 -42.22 -15.61
CA GLU A 228 -26.95 -42.04 -15.81
C GLU A 228 -27.73 -42.64 -14.64
N SER A 229 -28.48 -41.81 -13.91
CA SER A 229 -29.55 -42.25 -13.04
C SER A 229 -30.74 -41.32 -13.19
N ASP A 230 -31.75 -41.81 -13.91
CA ASP A 230 -33.07 -41.22 -14.06
C ASP A 230 -33.72 -40.93 -12.70
N GLY A 231 -34.00 -39.66 -12.45
CA GLY A 231 -34.70 -39.20 -11.25
C GLY A 231 -35.16 -37.75 -11.40
N GLU A 232 -36.39 -37.58 -11.88
CA GLU A 232 -37.06 -36.28 -11.96
C GLU A 232 -37.11 -35.62 -10.58
N SER A 233 -36.40 -34.50 -10.41
CA SER A 233 -36.66 -33.54 -9.34
C SER A 233 -36.38 -32.12 -9.83
N GLU A 234 -37.48 -31.39 -9.95
CA GLU A 234 -37.59 -30.00 -10.32
C GLU A 234 -37.02 -29.12 -9.20
N VAL A 235 -35.80 -28.61 -9.37
CA VAL A 235 -35.26 -27.49 -8.56
C VAL A 235 -34.71 -26.43 -9.49
N THR A 236 -35.49 -25.36 -9.62
CA THR A 236 -35.20 -24.12 -10.34
C THR A 236 -34.26 -23.23 -9.52
N SER A 237 -32.97 -23.18 -9.87
CA SER A 237 -32.06 -22.04 -9.60
C SER A 237 -30.68 -22.31 -10.21
N THR A 238 -30.54 -22.23 -11.52
CA THR A 238 -29.24 -22.27 -12.21
C THR A 238 -28.62 -20.87 -12.27
N ASP A 239 -28.25 -20.33 -11.11
CA ASP A 239 -27.18 -19.33 -11.08
C ASP A 239 -25.85 -20.10 -10.97
N PRO A 240 -25.03 -20.18 -12.04
CA PRO A 240 -23.72 -20.78 -11.91
C PRO A 240 -22.97 -19.98 -10.85
N ILE A 241 -22.55 -20.64 -9.76
CA ILE A 241 -21.79 -20.06 -8.67
C ILE A 241 -20.58 -19.36 -9.29
N ARG A 242 -20.67 -18.04 -9.49
CA ARG A 242 -19.58 -17.25 -10.07
C ARG A 242 -18.47 -17.22 -9.04
N SER A 243 -17.51 -18.14 -9.17
CA SER A 243 -16.30 -18.13 -8.35
C SER A 243 -15.61 -16.77 -8.46
N GLY A 244 -15.08 -16.26 -7.34
CA GLY A 244 -14.41 -14.96 -7.32
C GLY A 244 -13.17 -14.91 -8.23
N LYS A 245 -12.67 -13.71 -8.51
CA LYS A 245 -11.56 -13.50 -9.46
C LYS A 245 -10.19 -13.35 -8.79
N PHE A 246 -10.18 -13.31 -7.45
CA PHE A 246 -8.99 -13.01 -6.65
C PHE A 246 -8.64 -14.15 -5.71
N VAL A 247 -7.38 -14.29 -5.38
CA VAL A 247 -6.85 -15.33 -4.49
C VAL A 247 -6.24 -14.66 -3.28
N ASP A 248 -6.57 -15.16 -2.08
CA ASP A 248 -5.83 -14.87 -0.86
C ASP A 248 -4.46 -15.54 -0.93
N THR A 249 -3.43 -14.74 -1.20
CA THR A 249 -2.07 -15.24 -1.44
C THR A 249 -1.48 -15.91 -0.20
N PHE A 250 -1.79 -15.42 1.01
CA PHE A 250 -1.35 -16.09 2.24
C PHE A 250 -1.95 -17.49 2.33
N ARG A 251 -3.27 -17.64 2.12
CA ARG A 251 -3.92 -18.95 2.17
C ARG A 251 -3.59 -19.85 0.97
N TYR A 252 -3.14 -19.28 -0.14
CA TYR A 252 -2.59 -20.06 -1.25
C TYR A 252 -1.30 -20.78 -0.85
N PHE A 253 -0.36 -20.11 -0.16
CA PHE A 253 0.90 -20.73 0.29
C PHE A 253 0.79 -21.44 1.65
N HIS A 254 -0.17 -21.04 2.50
CA HIS A 254 -0.34 -21.52 3.87
C HIS A 254 -1.80 -21.88 4.18
N PRO A 255 -2.40 -22.85 3.46
CA PRO A 255 -3.84 -23.13 3.54
C PRO A 255 -4.30 -23.58 4.93
N THR A 256 -3.44 -24.29 5.66
CA THR A 256 -3.77 -24.92 6.96
C THR A 256 -3.06 -24.30 8.15
N ARG A 257 -2.25 -23.25 7.95
CA ARG A 257 -1.49 -22.64 9.06
C ARG A 257 -2.45 -21.94 10.05
N THR A 258 -2.47 -22.45 11.27
CA THR A 258 -3.22 -21.85 12.39
C THR A 258 -2.43 -20.69 13.01
N ASN A 259 -3.07 -19.88 13.86
CA ASN A 259 -2.42 -18.84 14.67
C ASN A 259 -1.68 -17.74 13.86
N ALA A 260 -2.03 -17.59 12.58
CA ALA A 260 -1.42 -16.63 11.66
C ALA A 260 -2.19 -15.30 11.67
N PHE A 261 -2.19 -14.62 12.80
CA PHE A 261 -2.92 -13.37 13.00
C PHE A 261 -2.07 -12.16 12.60
N THR A 262 -2.73 -11.06 12.28
CA THR A 262 -2.09 -9.81 11.85
C THR A 262 -2.46 -8.62 12.69
N CYS A 263 -3.51 -8.72 13.51
CA CYS A 263 -4.00 -7.65 14.39
C CYS A 263 -4.26 -8.19 15.80
N TRP A 264 -3.84 -7.44 16.82
CA TRP A 264 -4.02 -7.78 18.23
C TRP A 264 -4.44 -6.56 19.05
N SER A 265 -5.39 -6.73 19.96
CA SER A 265 -5.79 -5.65 20.87
C SER A 265 -4.62 -5.17 21.74
N THR A 266 -4.41 -3.84 21.75
CA THR A 266 -3.39 -3.19 22.60
C THR A 266 -3.80 -3.10 24.07
N LEU A 267 -5.08 -3.31 24.39
CA LEU A 267 -5.61 -3.12 25.74
C LEU A 267 -5.31 -4.30 26.68
N THR A 268 -5.07 -5.50 26.15
CA THR A 268 -5.10 -6.75 26.93
C THR A 268 -3.80 -7.56 26.84
N GLY A 269 -2.73 -7.02 26.26
CA GLY A 269 -1.52 -7.81 25.99
C GLY A 269 -1.77 -8.97 25.02
N ALA A 270 -2.72 -8.79 24.10
CA ALA A 270 -3.20 -9.85 23.22
C ALA A 270 -2.12 -10.36 22.26
N ARG A 271 -1.13 -9.52 21.91
CA ARG A 271 -0.02 -9.91 21.04
C ARG A 271 0.88 -10.96 21.69
N GLN A 272 1.11 -10.87 23.01
CA GLN A 272 1.95 -11.81 23.75
C GLN A 272 1.32 -13.21 23.86
N THR A 273 0.00 -13.29 23.94
CA THR A 273 -0.76 -14.56 23.98
C THR A 273 -1.19 -15.03 22.59
N ASN A 274 -0.85 -14.26 21.55
CA ASN A 274 -1.33 -14.43 20.19
C ASN A 274 -2.87 -14.50 20.07
N TYR A 275 -3.58 -13.78 20.94
CA TYR A 275 -5.04 -13.64 20.85
C TYR A 275 -5.39 -12.59 19.79
N GLY A 276 -5.49 -13.01 18.54
CA GLY A 276 -5.61 -12.08 17.42
C GLY A 276 -6.57 -12.51 16.32
N THR A 277 -6.53 -11.72 15.25
CA THR A 277 -7.29 -11.96 14.03
C THR A 277 -6.42 -11.64 12.81
N ARG A 278 -6.59 -12.37 11.71
CA ARG A 278 -6.02 -12.02 10.40
C ARG A 278 -7.03 -11.18 9.63
N ILE A 279 -6.72 -9.90 9.47
CA ILE A 279 -7.56 -8.93 8.74
C ILE A 279 -6.77 -8.12 7.70
N ASP A 280 -5.46 -8.35 7.61
CA ASP A 280 -4.57 -7.74 6.63
C ASP A 280 -4.26 -8.76 5.53
N TYR A 281 -4.42 -8.36 4.27
CA TYR A 281 -4.36 -9.28 3.13
C TYR A 281 -3.55 -8.73 1.97
N ILE A 282 -3.05 -9.66 1.15
CA ILE A 282 -2.64 -9.43 -0.22
C ILE A 282 -3.47 -10.36 -1.10
N PHE A 283 -4.44 -9.80 -1.80
CA PHE A 283 -5.23 -10.49 -2.81
C PHE A 283 -4.62 -10.23 -4.20
N ALA A 284 -4.53 -11.26 -5.03
CA ALA A 284 -4.08 -11.13 -6.41
C ALA A 284 -5.08 -11.81 -7.35
N ASN A 285 -5.30 -11.29 -8.56
CA ASN A 285 -6.15 -11.99 -9.53
C ASN A 285 -5.59 -13.41 -9.82
N CYS A 286 -6.47 -14.38 -10.10
CA CYS A 286 -6.11 -15.81 -10.14
C CYS A 286 -4.85 -16.12 -10.97
N GLN A 287 -4.73 -15.52 -12.15
CA GLN A 287 -3.59 -15.72 -13.03
C GLN A 287 -2.27 -15.22 -12.40
N LEU A 288 -2.26 -13.99 -11.87
CA LEU A 288 -1.06 -13.42 -11.24
C LEU A 288 -0.64 -14.24 -10.01
N ALA A 289 -1.61 -14.63 -9.19
CA ALA A 289 -1.38 -15.45 -8.01
C ALA A 289 -0.75 -16.81 -8.35
N LYS A 290 -1.26 -17.51 -9.37
CA LYS A 290 -0.77 -18.84 -9.75
C LYS A 290 0.55 -18.81 -10.51
N GLU A 291 0.74 -17.83 -11.40
CA GLU A 291 1.87 -17.85 -12.34
C GLU A 291 3.10 -17.06 -11.85
N GLN A 292 2.90 -16.05 -10.99
CA GLN A 292 3.94 -15.08 -10.66
C GLN A 292 4.27 -14.96 -9.18
N PHE A 293 3.34 -15.22 -8.26
CA PHE A 293 3.68 -15.26 -6.84
C PHE A 293 4.52 -16.51 -6.55
N VAL A 294 5.59 -16.33 -5.79
CA VAL A 294 6.50 -17.41 -5.38
C VAL A 294 6.51 -17.64 -3.87
N ALA A 295 6.07 -16.66 -3.09
CA ALA A 295 5.85 -16.79 -1.64
C ALA A 295 4.95 -15.65 -1.13
N ALA A 296 4.28 -15.87 0.01
CA ALA A 296 3.62 -14.82 0.77
C ALA A 296 3.55 -15.23 2.24
N ASP A 297 3.79 -14.31 3.17
CA ASP A 297 3.72 -14.57 4.61
C ASP A 297 3.41 -13.27 5.40
N ILE A 298 3.28 -13.38 6.72
CA ILE A 298 3.14 -12.30 7.70
C ILE A 298 4.47 -12.07 8.43
N MET A 299 4.65 -10.90 9.03
CA MET A 299 5.85 -10.50 9.78
C MET A 299 5.52 -10.18 11.25
N PRO A 300 5.05 -11.16 12.05
CA PRO A 300 4.58 -10.92 13.42
C PRO A 300 5.65 -10.37 14.37
N GLU A 301 6.93 -10.50 14.02
CA GLU A 301 8.07 -9.92 14.72
C GLU A 301 8.23 -8.40 14.54
N VAL A 302 7.61 -7.80 13.52
CA VAL A 302 7.69 -6.35 13.28
C VAL A 302 6.69 -5.62 14.18
N GLU A 303 7.22 -4.93 15.18
CA GLU A 303 6.45 -4.13 16.13
C GLU A 303 6.25 -2.66 15.67
N GLY A 304 5.53 -1.87 16.47
CA GLY A 304 5.28 -0.45 16.24
C GLY A 304 3.83 -0.11 15.91
N SER A 305 3.01 -1.12 15.67
CA SER A 305 1.57 -1.05 15.46
C SER A 305 0.88 -2.21 16.20
N ASP A 306 -0.43 -2.10 16.40
CA ASP A 306 -1.31 -3.19 16.79
C ASP A 306 -1.53 -4.22 15.67
N HIS A 307 -1.06 -3.89 14.46
CA HIS A 307 -0.92 -4.81 13.35
C HIS A 307 0.54 -5.18 13.05
N CYS A 308 0.74 -6.33 12.42
CA CYS A 308 2.01 -6.68 11.77
C CYS A 308 1.91 -6.59 10.23
N PRO A 309 3.03 -6.38 9.52
CA PRO A 309 3.05 -6.41 8.07
C PRO A 309 2.69 -7.78 7.48
N VAL A 310 2.18 -7.75 6.25
CA VAL A 310 1.99 -8.91 5.37
C VAL A 310 2.77 -8.66 4.09
N TRP A 311 3.44 -9.67 3.55
CA TRP A 311 4.27 -9.54 2.35
C TRP A 311 3.99 -10.62 1.32
N GLY A 312 4.25 -10.28 0.06
CA GLY A 312 4.18 -11.18 -1.08
C GLY A 312 5.37 -10.97 -2.00
N GLN A 313 5.98 -12.08 -2.44
CA GLN A 313 7.08 -12.10 -3.39
C GLN A 313 6.59 -12.62 -4.74
N LEU A 314 6.89 -11.87 -5.78
CA LEU A 314 6.65 -12.23 -7.17
C LEU A 314 7.98 -12.43 -7.90
N SER A 315 7.99 -13.34 -8.87
CA SER A 315 9.10 -13.58 -9.79
C SER A 315 9.27 -12.47 -10.84
N CYS A 316 8.28 -11.58 -10.98
CA CYS A 316 8.34 -10.47 -11.92
C CYS A 316 9.42 -9.44 -11.56
N SER A 317 10.00 -8.81 -12.59
CA SER A 317 10.92 -7.68 -12.47
C SER A 317 10.22 -6.38 -12.84
N LEU A 318 10.37 -5.34 -12.01
CA LEU A 318 9.72 -4.04 -12.23
C LEU A 318 10.44 -3.25 -13.32
N LEU A 319 9.65 -2.53 -14.12
CA LEU A 319 10.10 -1.61 -15.16
C LEU A 319 9.72 -0.19 -14.75
N PRO A 320 10.61 0.56 -14.06
CA PRO A 320 10.26 1.86 -13.51
C PRO A 320 9.91 2.87 -14.59
N SER A 321 8.92 3.72 -14.31
CA SER A 321 8.67 4.92 -15.10
C SER A 321 9.85 5.90 -14.97
N SER A 322 10.17 6.61 -16.05
CA SER A 322 11.22 7.64 -16.05
C SER A 322 10.88 8.84 -15.15
N LYS A 323 9.59 9.06 -14.88
CA LYS A 323 9.09 10.12 -14.01
C LYS A 323 7.93 9.60 -13.15
N PRO A 324 7.88 9.96 -11.86
CA PRO A 324 6.70 9.72 -11.03
C PRO A 324 5.47 10.43 -11.60
N PRO A 325 4.25 9.84 -11.48
CA PRO A 325 3.01 10.48 -11.89
C PRO A 325 2.66 11.68 -11.00
N PRO A 326 1.75 12.59 -11.45
CA PRO A 326 1.47 13.86 -10.77
C PRO A 326 1.01 13.77 -9.32
N LEU A 327 0.39 12.65 -8.91
CA LEU A 327 -0.01 12.40 -7.52
C LEU A 327 1.18 12.28 -6.54
N CYS A 328 2.42 12.10 -7.05
CA CYS A 328 3.59 11.94 -6.21
C CYS A 328 3.77 13.13 -5.26
N THR A 329 3.97 12.83 -3.97
CA THR A 329 4.14 13.83 -2.91
C THR A 329 5.26 14.83 -3.17
N ARG A 330 6.28 14.45 -3.96
CA ARG A 330 7.38 15.34 -4.34
C ARG A 330 6.94 16.55 -5.16
N TYR A 331 5.76 16.50 -5.79
CA TYR A 331 5.19 17.59 -6.56
C TYR A 331 4.22 18.45 -5.76
N LEU A 332 4.01 18.16 -4.48
CA LEU A 332 3.14 18.95 -3.62
C LEU A 332 3.70 20.39 -3.49
N PRO A 333 2.89 21.44 -3.77
CA PRO A 333 3.33 22.83 -3.72
C PRO A 333 3.97 23.23 -2.39
N GLU A 334 3.46 22.69 -1.28
CA GLU A 334 3.98 22.88 0.08
C GLU A 334 5.45 22.45 0.26
N PHE A 335 5.99 21.59 -0.61
CA PHE A 335 7.38 21.12 -0.56
C PHE A 335 8.28 21.70 -1.68
N ALA A 336 7.70 22.31 -2.72
CA ALA A 336 8.43 22.85 -3.88
C ALA A 336 9.50 23.91 -3.52
N GLY A 337 9.32 24.66 -2.43
CA GLY A 337 10.22 25.74 -2.00
C GLY A 337 11.39 25.33 -1.08
N LYS A 338 11.39 24.11 -0.53
CA LYS A 338 12.44 23.67 0.41
C LYS A 338 13.60 22.97 -0.29
N GLN A 339 13.35 22.23 -1.36
CA GLN A 339 14.40 21.62 -2.19
C GLN A 339 15.32 22.65 -2.87
N GLN A 340 14.78 23.82 -3.25
CA GLN A 340 15.56 24.95 -3.80
C GLN A 340 16.59 25.53 -2.81
N LYS A 341 16.40 25.34 -1.49
CA LYS A 341 17.36 25.81 -0.49
C LYS A 341 18.58 24.89 -0.43
N LEU A 342 18.39 23.57 -0.47
CA LEU A 342 19.50 22.59 -0.44
C LEU A 342 20.37 22.63 -1.71
N SER A 343 19.78 22.78 -2.90
CA SER A 343 20.56 22.93 -4.14
C SER A 343 21.43 24.19 -4.15
N ARG A 344 20.98 25.29 -3.51
CA ARG A 344 21.79 26.49 -3.29
C ARG A 344 22.98 26.29 -2.34
N PHE A 345 22.91 25.33 -1.42
CA PHE A 345 24.02 25.01 -0.51
C PHE A 345 25.03 24.02 -1.11
N LEU A 346 24.59 23.12 -1.98
CA LEU A 346 25.47 22.11 -2.61
C LEU A 346 26.31 22.65 -3.78
N ILE A 347 26.05 23.87 -4.28
CA ILE A 347 26.82 24.49 -5.39
C ILE A 347 28.08 25.23 -4.91
N LYS A 348 28.42 25.21 -3.61
CA LYS A 348 29.60 25.92 -3.07
C LYS A 348 30.69 25.00 -2.51
N VAL A 349 30.96 23.87 -3.14
CA VAL A 349 32.24 23.15 -2.96
C VAL A 349 32.64 22.51 -4.30
N ASP A 350 33.12 23.34 -5.23
CA ASP A 350 34.13 22.97 -6.23
C ASP A 350 34.44 24.13 -7.18
N GLN A 351 35.08 25.18 -6.65
CA GLN A 351 35.96 26.06 -7.44
C GLN A 351 37.04 26.65 -6.53
N LYS A 352 38.07 25.84 -6.25
CA LYS A 352 39.44 26.32 -6.07
C LYS A 352 40.36 25.45 -6.91
N SER A 353 40.27 25.61 -8.22
CA SER A 353 41.36 25.23 -9.12
C SER A 353 42.29 26.44 -9.28
N SER A 354 43.53 26.20 -8.89
CA SER A 354 44.72 27.00 -9.13
C SER A 354 44.92 27.30 -10.61
N GLN A 355 44.96 28.57 -11.02
CA GLN A 355 45.80 29.01 -12.14
C GLN A 355 46.36 30.41 -11.86
N SER A 356 47.67 30.48 -12.06
CA SER A 356 48.60 31.60 -11.86
C SER A 356 48.61 32.55 -13.05
N GLU A 357 48.55 33.86 -12.80
CA GLU A 357 48.98 34.89 -13.74
C GLU A 357 50.31 35.53 -13.26
N PRO A 358 51.24 35.88 -14.16
CA PRO A 358 52.50 36.52 -13.80
C PRO A 358 52.32 38.03 -13.67
N LYS A 359 52.87 38.61 -12.59
CA LYS A 359 53.03 40.06 -12.44
C LYS A 359 54.46 40.46 -12.72
N ASP A 360 54.62 41.33 -13.70
CA ASP A 360 55.85 42.07 -13.98
C ASP A 360 56.21 43.03 -12.84
N ALA A 361 57.52 43.24 -12.75
CA ALA A 361 58.28 43.85 -11.67
C ALA A 361 58.00 45.35 -11.41
N LEU A 362 58.32 45.80 -10.18
CA LEU A 362 59.18 46.95 -9.88
C LEU A 362 59.56 46.95 -8.36
N PRO A 363 60.69 47.58 -7.94
CA PRO A 363 61.48 47.17 -6.77
C PRO A 363 61.38 48.12 -5.56
N GLY A 364 61.86 47.64 -4.41
CA GLY A 364 62.12 48.43 -3.19
C GLY A 364 61.79 47.60 -1.96
N SER A 365 62.76 46.99 -1.26
CA SER A 365 63.72 47.58 -0.32
C SER A 365 63.45 47.06 1.10
N GLN A 366 64.46 46.37 1.65
CA GLN A 366 64.87 46.28 3.06
C GLN A 366 63.91 45.61 4.07
N GLU A 367 64.36 44.50 4.68
CA GLU A 367 64.83 44.39 6.09
C GLU A 367 63.61 44.35 7.05
N GLU A 368 63.52 43.59 8.13
CA GLU A 368 64.39 42.73 8.92
C GLU A 368 63.48 42.03 9.95
N GLY A 369 63.90 40.88 10.48
CA GLY A 369 63.51 40.37 11.80
C GLY A 369 62.07 39.85 11.96
N GLY A 370 61.80 38.70 12.55
CA GLY A 370 62.60 37.85 13.41
C GLY A 370 61.65 37.23 14.44
N LYS A 371 61.89 35.94 14.71
CA LYS A 371 61.55 35.20 15.94
C LYS A 371 60.07 34.93 16.23
N GLU A 372 59.67 33.67 16.13
CA GLU A 372 59.75 32.61 17.16
C GLU A 372 58.65 32.73 18.21
N GLY A 373 57.92 31.63 18.41
CA GLY A 373 56.93 31.49 19.47
C GLY A 373 56.06 30.25 19.27
N GLU A 374 56.64 29.06 19.44
CA GLU A 374 55.91 27.84 19.79
C GLU A 374 55.04 28.06 21.04
N PHE A 375 53.86 27.43 21.11
CA PHE A 375 53.56 26.31 22.03
C PHE A 375 52.09 25.88 21.92
N LYS A 376 51.89 24.55 21.78
CA LYS A 376 50.99 23.64 22.53
C LYS A 376 49.79 24.24 23.27
N SER A 377 48.63 23.62 23.47
CA SER A 377 48.00 22.32 23.16
C SER A 377 46.69 22.28 23.97
N ILE A 378 45.90 21.22 23.78
CA ILE A 378 44.93 20.62 24.73
C ILE A 378 43.48 21.12 24.65
N GLN A 379 42.66 20.18 24.16
CA GLN A 379 41.40 19.64 24.68
C GLN A 379 40.48 20.54 25.51
N SER A 380 39.20 20.51 25.13
CA SER A 380 38.21 19.66 25.81
C SER A 380 37.10 19.27 24.84
#